data_AF-A0A965V111-F1
#
_entry.id   AF-A0A965V111-F1
#
_cell.length_a   1.000
_cell.length_b   1.000
_cell.length_c   1.000
_cell.angle_alpha   90.00
_cell.angle_beta   90.00
_cell.angle_gamma   90.00
#
_symmetry.space_group_name_H-M   'P 1'
#
loop_
_entity.id
_entity.type
_entity.pdbx_description
1 polymer ?
#
loop_
_entity_poly.entity_id
_entity_poly.type
_entity_poly.pdbx_seq_one_letter_code
_entity_poly.pdbx_strand_id
1 'polypeptide(L)'
;MMNPLSHERTPNKSRNRYRTKETGKGSVLRITPLLLTFVLLSALLLGANASASPISNSFPLTNTAPNRIEVDTAEAHVQSTTTSWEEEGSRILHLLVGDDTYSFLGFQPRIKVITASLPMASLQPKEEIILSTGILNLIGDDEEFAFIIAHEIAHRMLRHNEMTETTHSDYRQEIEADALALELMSGCNMGSSGASSLLQKLVHFGGEHGFRLGDYYPTLKQRSSLIATKKEALSRS
;
A
#
# COMPACT_ATOMS: atom_id res chain seq x y z
N MET A 1 -28.27 -28.37 38.21
CA MET A 1 -27.02 -27.61 37.98
C MET A 1 -26.81 -27.53 36.48
N MET A 2 -27.08 -26.36 35.88
CA MET A 2 -27.05 -26.14 34.43
C MET A 2 -25.65 -25.63 34.02
N ASN A 3 -25.04 -26.27 33.02
CA ASN A 3 -23.81 -25.83 32.38
C ASN A 3 -24.10 -24.67 31.40
N PRO A 4 -23.24 -23.64 31.32
CA PRO A 4 -23.42 -22.56 30.36
C PRO A 4 -22.89 -22.96 28.97
N LEU A 5 -23.66 -22.55 27.96
CA LEU A 5 -23.39 -22.70 26.53
C LEU A 5 -22.16 -21.88 26.13
N SER A 6 -21.14 -22.55 25.60
CA SER A 6 -20.03 -21.94 24.87
C SER A 6 -20.46 -21.63 23.43
N HIS A 7 -20.60 -20.35 23.11
CA HIS A 7 -20.78 -19.89 21.73
C HIS A 7 -19.44 -19.88 20.99
N GLU A 8 -19.19 -20.92 20.19
CA GLU A 8 -18.21 -20.87 19.10
C GLU A 8 -18.67 -19.84 18.05
N ARG A 9 -17.87 -18.78 17.85
CA ARG A 9 -17.99 -17.94 16.64
C ARG A 9 -17.19 -18.62 15.53
N THR A 10 -17.91 -19.16 14.55
CA THR A 10 -17.30 -19.69 13.33
C THR A 10 -16.89 -18.54 12.40
N PRO A 11 -15.74 -18.65 11.70
CA PRO A 11 -15.32 -17.67 10.72
C PRO A 11 -16.21 -17.74 9.47
N ASN A 12 -16.75 -16.58 9.09
CA ASN A 12 -17.60 -16.39 7.92
C ASN A 12 -16.80 -16.58 6.62
N LYS A 13 -16.79 -17.81 6.09
CA LYS A 13 -16.28 -18.12 4.75
C LYS A 13 -17.33 -17.78 3.69
N SER A 14 -17.52 -16.50 3.39
CA SER A 14 -18.23 -16.10 2.16
C SER A 14 -17.31 -16.30 0.95
N ARG A 15 -17.31 -17.52 0.42
CA ARG A 15 -16.69 -17.86 -0.88
C ARG A 15 -17.45 -17.15 -2.00
N ASN A 16 -16.95 -15.99 -2.44
CA ASN A 16 -17.37 -15.38 -3.69
C ASN A 16 -16.77 -16.19 -4.86
N ARG A 17 -17.63 -16.92 -5.58
CA ARG A 17 -17.29 -17.51 -6.89
C ARG A 17 -17.28 -16.40 -7.91
N TYR A 18 -16.09 -15.96 -8.32
CA TYR A 18 -15.95 -15.14 -9.52
C TYR A 18 -16.32 -15.99 -10.74
N ARG A 19 -17.49 -15.70 -11.31
CA ARG A 19 -17.97 -16.23 -12.58
C ARG A 19 -17.34 -15.39 -13.69
N THR A 20 -16.25 -15.87 -14.26
CA THR A 20 -15.64 -15.29 -15.45
C THR A 20 -16.64 -15.38 -16.61
N LYS A 21 -17.03 -14.23 -17.16
CA LYS A 21 -17.73 -14.15 -18.44
C LYS A 21 -16.67 -14.02 -19.52
N GLU A 22 -16.46 -15.09 -20.28
CA GLU A 22 -15.70 -15.03 -21.52
C GLU A 22 -16.56 -14.37 -22.61
N THR A 23 -16.17 -13.16 -22.98
CA THR A 23 -16.54 -12.47 -24.23
C THR A 23 -15.31 -11.65 -24.59
N GLY A 24 -14.68 -11.69 -25.75
CA GLY A 24 -14.94 -12.28 -27.05
C GLY A 24 -14.09 -11.48 -28.05
N LYS A 25 -13.58 -12.17 -29.08
CA LYS A 25 -13.02 -11.64 -30.34
C LYS A 25 -11.82 -10.68 -30.25
N GLY A 26 -10.65 -11.26 -30.50
CA GLY A 26 -9.38 -10.57 -30.68
C GLY A 26 -9.38 -9.62 -31.88
N SER A 27 -8.75 -8.48 -31.67
CA SER A 27 -8.24 -7.59 -32.71
C SER A 27 -6.71 -7.59 -32.59
N VAL A 28 -6.03 -8.06 -33.63
CA VAL A 28 -4.57 -8.10 -33.70
C VAL A 28 -4.07 -6.67 -33.94
N LEU A 29 -3.60 -6.02 -32.88
CA LEU A 29 -2.96 -4.71 -32.97
C LEU A 29 -1.48 -4.90 -33.37
N ARG A 30 -1.16 -4.55 -34.61
CA ARG A 30 0.23 -4.50 -35.10
C ARG A 30 0.88 -3.22 -34.59
N ILE A 31 1.72 -3.33 -33.56
CA ILE A 31 2.56 -2.22 -33.08
C ILE A 31 3.85 -2.21 -33.91
N THR A 32 4.01 -1.16 -34.71
CA THR A 32 5.26 -0.83 -35.41
C THR A 32 6.34 -0.38 -34.42
N PRO A 33 7.56 -0.93 -34.45
CA PRO A 33 8.65 -0.52 -33.55
C PRO A 33 9.32 0.73 -34.12
N LEU A 34 9.01 1.90 -33.58
CA LEU A 34 9.69 3.14 -33.95
C LEU A 34 9.73 4.07 -32.74
N LEU A 35 10.67 3.79 -31.83
CA LEU A 35 11.32 4.75 -30.90
C LEU A 35 12.24 3.99 -29.92
N LEU A 36 13.35 3.47 -30.45
CA LEU A 36 14.47 2.93 -29.66
C LEU A 36 15.75 3.74 -29.93
N THR A 37 15.67 5.06 -29.80
CA THR A 37 16.84 5.95 -29.91
C THR A 37 16.68 7.15 -28.97
N PHE A 38 16.69 6.94 -27.66
CA PHE A 38 16.99 7.98 -26.69
C PHE A 38 17.58 7.35 -25.41
N VAL A 39 18.73 6.71 -25.57
CA VAL A 39 19.68 6.44 -24.48
C VAL A 39 20.99 7.14 -24.89
N LEU A 40 21.67 7.77 -23.93
CA LEU A 40 22.94 8.50 -24.02
C LEU A 40 22.88 9.99 -24.38
N LEU A 41 22.40 10.84 -23.47
CA LEU A 41 23.05 12.14 -23.24
C LEU A 41 22.65 12.79 -21.89
N SER A 42 23.04 12.21 -20.76
CA SER A 42 22.91 12.88 -19.45
C SER A 42 24.00 12.44 -18.46
N ALA A 43 25.22 12.28 -18.94
CA ALA A 43 26.41 12.17 -18.11
C ALA A 43 27.29 13.38 -18.39
N LEU A 44 27.04 14.50 -17.70
CA LEU A 44 28.01 15.52 -17.31
C LEU A 44 27.26 16.69 -16.66
N LEU A 45 27.21 16.73 -15.34
CA LEU A 45 27.21 17.95 -14.54
C LEU A 45 27.40 17.57 -13.06
N LEU A 46 28.67 17.39 -12.70
CA LEU A 46 29.12 17.49 -11.32
C LEU A 46 28.94 18.95 -10.88
N GLY A 47 28.09 19.17 -9.89
CA GLY A 47 27.98 20.41 -9.14
C GLY A 47 27.98 20.09 -7.66
N ALA A 48 29.10 20.39 -7.00
CA ALA A 48 29.26 20.31 -5.56
C ALA A 48 28.20 21.20 -4.87
N ASN A 49 27.46 20.66 -3.91
CA ASN A 49 26.73 21.48 -2.94
C ASN A 49 26.74 20.84 -1.55
N ALA A 50 26.74 21.75 -0.59
CA ALA A 50 27.25 21.63 0.76
C ALA A 50 26.46 20.66 1.66
N SER A 51 27.23 20.05 2.57
CA SER A 51 26.76 19.33 3.74
C SER A 51 25.90 20.24 4.63
N ALA A 52 24.62 19.89 4.76
CA ALA A 52 23.79 20.29 5.87
C ALA A 52 23.43 19.02 6.65
N SER A 53 23.78 18.99 7.94
CA SER A 53 23.48 17.86 8.82
C SER A 53 21.95 17.70 8.95
N PRO A 54 21.39 16.50 8.77
CA PRO A 54 19.97 16.27 9.00
C PRO A 54 19.66 16.44 10.48
N ILE A 55 18.72 17.35 10.79
CA ILE A 55 18.07 17.43 12.09
C ILE A 55 17.25 16.14 12.25
N SER A 56 17.78 15.21 13.05
CA SER A 56 17.10 14.00 13.45
C SER A 56 15.88 14.38 14.29
N ASN A 57 14.68 14.26 13.72
CA ASN A 57 13.45 14.21 14.49
C ASN A 57 13.37 12.84 15.18
N SER A 58 14.19 12.65 16.21
CA SER A 58 14.07 11.52 17.13
C SER A 58 12.78 11.71 17.90
N PHE A 59 11.76 10.90 17.58
CA PHE A 59 10.59 10.75 18.45
C PHE A 59 11.09 10.34 19.85
N PRO A 60 10.69 11.04 20.93
CA PRO A 60 11.00 10.59 22.28
C PRO A 60 10.20 9.31 22.55
N LEU A 61 10.84 8.15 22.34
CA LEU A 61 10.40 6.88 22.87
C LEU A 61 10.61 6.92 24.39
N THR A 62 9.63 7.44 25.13
CA THR A 62 9.60 7.27 26.58
C THR A 62 9.33 5.80 26.88
N ASN A 63 10.41 5.05 27.11
CA ASN A 63 10.40 3.70 27.63
C ASN A 63 9.95 3.72 29.10
N THR A 64 8.65 3.82 29.33
CA THR A 64 8.07 3.49 30.63
C THR A 64 7.88 1.98 30.66
N ALA A 65 8.81 1.27 31.31
CA ALA A 65 8.80 -0.18 31.38
C ALA A 65 7.49 -0.71 32.01
N PRO A 66 6.66 -1.49 31.28
CA PRO A 66 5.52 -2.14 31.89
C PRO A 66 5.96 -3.35 32.70
N ASN A 67 5.24 -3.56 33.80
CA ASN A 67 5.32 -4.69 34.70
C ASN A 67 5.34 -6.02 33.92
N ARG A 68 6.30 -6.89 34.23
CA ARG A 68 6.53 -8.19 33.58
C ARG A 68 5.40 -9.15 33.96
N ILE A 69 4.35 -9.19 33.16
CA ILE A 69 3.32 -10.24 33.18
C ILE A 69 3.88 -11.41 32.37
N GLU A 70 3.80 -12.63 32.90
CA GLU A 70 4.16 -13.86 32.20
C GLU A 70 3.28 -14.00 30.94
N VAL A 71 3.91 -13.92 29.77
CA VAL A 71 3.29 -14.14 28.45
C VAL A 71 4.03 -15.29 27.81
N ASP A 72 3.49 -16.50 27.91
CA ASP A 72 4.12 -17.71 27.34
C ASP A 72 3.26 -18.40 26.27
N THR A 73 2.24 -17.71 25.72
CA THR A 73 1.37 -18.27 24.66
C THR A 73 1.00 -17.31 23.53
N ALA A 74 1.41 -16.02 23.58
CA ALA A 74 1.01 -15.04 22.56
C ALA A 74 1.88 -15.08 21.28
N GLU A 75 3.13 -15.55 21.35
CA GLU A 75 4.07 -15.40 20.22
C GLU A 75 3.75 -16.30 19.02
N ALA A 76 3.27 -17.53 19.26
CA ALA A 76 2.95 -18.46 18.18
C ALA A 76 1.75 -18.00 17.33
N HIS A 77 0.80 -17.26 17.90
CA HIS A 77 -0.37 -16.76 17.16
C HIS A 77 0.00 -15.60 16.23
N VAL A 78 0.93 -14.74 16.65
CA VAL A 78 1.39 -13.60 15.84
C VAL A 78 2.09 -14.07 14.57
N GLN A 79 2.97 -15.07 14.67
CA GLN A 79 3.75 -15.56 13.52
C GLN A 79 2.88 -16.22 12.44
N SER A 80 1.80 -16.92 12.82
CA SER A 80 0.89 -17.53 11.84
C SER A 80 0.10 -16.49 11.04
N THR A 81 -0.23 -15.34 11.65
CA THR A 81 -1.01 -14.29 10.96
C THR A 81 -0.15 -13.48 9.99
N THR A 82 1.14 -13.27 10.29
CA THR A 82 2.05 -12.53 9.41
C THR A 82 2.27 -13.26 8.09
N THR A 83 2.48 -14.58 8.12
CA THR A 83 2.68 -15.39 6.90
C THR A 83 1.46 -15.33 5.99
N SER A 84 0.25 -15.32 6.56
CA SER A 84 -1.00 -15.21 5.77
C SER A 84 -1.08 -13.90 4.98
N TRP A 85 -0.61 -12.78 5.54
CA TRP A 85 -0.65 -11.48 4.87
C TRP A 85 0.43 -11.34 3.79
N GLU A 86 1.60 -11.95 3.99
CA GLU A 86 2.66 -11.96 2.97
C GLU A 86 2.24 -12.80 1.75
N GLU A 87 1.60 -13.95 1.98
CA GLU A 87 1.03 -14.79 0.91
C GLU A 87 -0.09 -14.06 0.16
N GLU A 88 -1.04 -13.48 0.89
CA GLU A 88 -2.17 -12.75 0.30
C GLU A 88 -1.70 -11.50 -0.46
N GLY A 89 -0.76 -10.76 0.12
CA GLY A 89 -0.15 -9.61 -0.55
C GLY A 89 0.58 -10.05 -1.82
N SER A 90 1.29 -11.17 -1.81
CA SER A 90 1.95 -11.73 -3.01
C SER A 90 0.94 -12.11 -4.09
N ARG A 91 -0.23 -12.65 -3.70
CA ARG A 91 -1.33 -12.94 -4.63
C ARG A 91 -1.87 -11.66 -5.29
N ILE A 92 -2.14 -10.62 -4.50
CA ILE A 92 -2.62 -9.32 -5.00
C ILE A 92 -1.57 -8.68 -5.90
N LEU A 93 -0.30 -8.75 -5.50
CA LEU A 93 0.84 -8.24 -6.24
C LEU A 93 0.95 -8.90 -7.62
N HIS A 94 0.73 -10.21 -7.72
CA HIS A 94 0.61 -10.91 -8.99
C HIS A 94 -0.61 -10.45 -9.81
N LEU A 95 -1.76 -10.21 -9.18
CA LEU A 95 -2.96 -9.73 -9.88
C LEU A 95 -2.80 -8.31 -10.46
N LEU A 96 -2.14 -7.42 -9.74
CA LEU A 96 -2.06 -6.00 -10.11
C LEU A 96 -1.16 -5.74 -11.32
N VAL A 97 -0.05 -6.47 -11.45
CA VAL A 97 0.90 -6.23 -12.54
C VAL A 97 1.26 -7.49 -13.33
N GLY A 98 1.00 -8.69 -12.83
CA GLY A 98 1.38 -9.94 -13.49
C GLY A 98 2.88 -10.25 -13.41
N ASP A 99 3.23 -11.53 -13.59
CA ASP A 99 4.63 -11.99 -13.50
C ASP A 99 5.51 -11.47 -14.63
N ASP A 100 4.94 -11.33 -15.83
CA ASP A 100 5.67 -10.87 -17.01
C ASP A 100 6.08 -9.40 -16.89
N THR A 101 5.26 -8.58 -16.21
CA THR A 101 5.54 -7.15 -16.01
C THR A 101 6.73 -6.94 -15.07
N TYR A 102 6.94 -7.81 -14.07
CA TYR A 102 8.15 -7.73 -13.23
C TYR A 102 9.43 -7.96 -14.04
N SER A 103 9.38 -8.95 -14.94
CA SER A 103 10.50 -9.22 -15.84
C SER A 103 10.81 -8.03 -16.74
N PHE A 104 9.77 -7.32 -17.20
CA PHE A 104 9.92 -6.12 -18.01
C PHE A 104 10.43 -4.90 -17.22
N LEU A 105 9.91 -4.67 -16.02
CA LEU A 105 10.30 -3.55 -15.15
C LEU A 105 11.65 -3.76 -14.45
N GLY A 106 12.18 -4.99 -14.49
CA GLY A 106 13.47 -5.34 -13.92
C GLY A 106 13.50 -5.36 -12.40
N PHE A 107 12.35 -5.48 -11.74
CA PHE A 107 12.22 -5.58 -10.28
C PHE A 107 11.10 -6.54 -9.91
N GLN A 108 11.27 -7.31 -8.84
CA GLN A 108 10.27 -8.27 -8.34
C GLN A 108 9.99 -7.97 -6.86
N PRO A 109 8.99 -7.11 -6.58
CA PRO A 109 8.67 -6.72 -5.23
C PRO A 109 8.25 -7.92 -4.38
N ARG A 110 8.64 -7.92 -3.11
CA ARG A 110 8.19 -8.88 -2.11
C ARG A 110 7.44 -8.18 -1.00
N ILE A 111 6.39 -8.80 -0.50
CA ILE A 111 5.68 -8.31 0.68
C ILE A 111 6.44 -8.77 1.92
N LYS A 112 6.62 -7.86 2.87
CA LYS A 112 7.19 -8.19 4.18
C LYS A 112 6.41 -7.47 5.26
N VAL A 113 5.94 -8.24 6.23
CA VAL A 113 5.16 -7.70 7.35
C VAL A 113 6.07 -7.48 8.55
N ILE A 114 5.96 -6.31 9.18
CA ILE A 114 6.68 -5.98 10.40
C ILE A 114 5.71 -5.69 11.55
N THR A 115 6.12 -6.03 12.76
CA THR A 115 5.36 -5.71 13.96
C THR A 115 5.56 -4.24 14.34
N ALA A 116 4.57 -3.41 14.04
CA ALA A 116 4.50 -2.03 14.47
C ALA A 116 3.04 -1.60 14.60
N SER A 117 2.71 -0.84 15.65
CA SER A 117 1.33 -0.40 15.92
C SER A 117 0.88 0.74 15.02
N LEU A 118 1.82 1.56 14.53
CA LEU A 118 1.51 2.67 13.63
C LEU A 118 1.28 2.17 12.19
N PRO A 119 0.21 2.62 11.50
CA PRO A 119 -0.03 2.30 10.10
C PRO A 119 1.09 2.84 9.22
N MET A 120 1.73 1.93 8.48
CA MET A 120 2.83 2.25 7.60
C MET A 120 2.88 1.25 6.45
N ALA A 121 3.02 1.77 5.24
CA ALA A 121 3.44 1.04 4.05
C ALA A 121 4.62 1.80 3.43
N SER A 122 5.59 1.07 2.88
CA SER A 122 6.68 1.70 2.11
C SER A 122 7.35 0.67 1.21
N LEU A 123 7.67 1.06 -0.03
CA LEU A 123 8.57 0.31 -0.88
C LEU A 123 10.04 0.67 -0.62
N GLN A 124 10.81 -0.30 -0.13
CA GLN A 124 12.24 -0.17 0.15
C GLN A 124 13.09 -0.36 -1.12
N PRO A 125 14.32 0.18 -1.17
CA PRO A 125 15.23 0.01 -2.30
C PRO A 125 15.57 -1.45 -2.67
N LYS A 126 15.42 -2.38 -1.72
CA LYS A 126 15.60 -3.83 -1.93
C LYS A 126 14.37 -4.52 -2.54
N GLU A 127 13.45 -3.75 -3.11
CA GLU A 127 12.22 -4.26 -3.72
C GLU A 127 11.35 -4.99 -2.68
N GLU A 128 11.31 -4.47 -1.45
CA GLU A 128 10.45 -4.99 -0.39
C GLU A 128 9.36 -3.96 -0.09
N ILE A 129 8.09 -4.33 -0.26
CA ILE A 129 6.95 -3.58 0.25
C ILE A 129 6.80 -3.96 1.72
N ILE A 130 7.21 -3.05 2.59
CA ILE A 130 7.11 -3.21 4.04
C ILE A 130 5.75 -2.74 4.51
N LEU A 131 5.03 -3.61 5.19
CA LEU A 131 3.73 -3.33 5.78
C LEU A 131 3.78 -3.50 7.29
N SER A 132 3.30 -2.53 8.05
CA SER A 132 3.14 -2.70 9.50
C SER A 132 1.89 -3.49 9.85
N THR A 133 1.90 -4.22 10.96
CA THR A 133 0.68 -4.78 11.55
C THR A 133 -0.39 -3.70 11.82
N GLY A 134 0.03 -2.46 12.09
CA GLY A 134 -0.85 -1.31 12.28
C GLY A 134 -1.70 -0.98 11.05
N ILE A 135 -1.11 -1.01 9.84
CA ILE A 135 -1.89 -0.77 8.62
C ILE A 135 -2.80 -1.96 8.32
N LEU A 136 -2.31 -3.19 8.51
CA LEU A 136 -3.08 -4.41 8.27
C LEU A 136 -4.32 -4.50 9.16
N ASN A 137 -4.25 -4.03 10.40
CA ASN A 137 -5.39 -3.97 11.31
C ASN A 137 -6.48 -2.96 10.89
N LEU A 138 -6.19 -2.05 9.95
CA LEU A 138 -7.18 -1.11 9.39
C LEU A 138 -7.88 -1.66 8.16
N ILE A 139 -7.25 -2.60 7.45
CA ILE A 139 -7.76 -3.19 6.22
C ILE A 139 -9.03 -3.98 6.54
N GLY A 140 -10.12 -3.63 5.86
CA GLY A 140 -11.42 -4.28 5.96
C GLY A 140 -11.70 -5.27 4.83
N ASP A 141 -11.09 -5.07 3.67
CA ASP A 141 -11.31 -5.88 2.47
C ASP A 141 -10.10 -5.89 1.51
N ASP A 142 -10.18 -6.74 0.49
CA ASP A 142 -9.14 -6.91 -0.53
C ASP A 142 -8.89 -5.63 -1.35
N GLU A 143 -9.89 -4.75 -1.53
CA GLU A 143 -9.71 -3.52 -2.31
C GLU A 143 -8.86 -2.50 -1.55
N GLU A 144 -9.06 -2.37 -0.23
CA GLU A 144 -8.20 -1.56 0.63
C GLU A 144 -6.77 -2.10 0.63
N PHE A 145 -6.60 -3.43 0.70
CA PHE A 145 -5.28 -4.04 0.67
C PHE A 145 -4.59 -3.84 -0.68
N ALA A 146 -5.31 -4.07 -1.77
CA ALA A 146 -4.80 -3.87 -3.12
C ALA A 146 -4.44 -2.42 -3.40
N PHE A 147 -5.19 -1.44 -2.87
CA PHE A 147 -4.84 -0.04 -3.02
C PHE A 147 -3.48 0.29 -2.40
N ILE A 148 -3.16 -0.24 -1.20
CA ILE A 148 -1.84 -0.04 -0.58
C ILE A 148 -0.74 -0.57 -1.49
N ILE A 149 -0.88 -1.81 -1.93
CA ILE A 149 0.14 -2.46 -2.76
C ILE A 149 0.30 -1.72 -4.09
N ALA A 150 -0.80 -1.39 -4.75
CA ALA A 150 -0.80 -0.65 -6.02
C ALA A 150 -0.16 0.74 -5.87
N HIS A 151 -0.41 1.43 -4.75
CA HIS A 151 0.17 2.75 -4.47
C HIS A 151 1.70 2.67 -4.31
N GLU A 152 2.21 1.70 -3.57
CA GLU A 152 3.66 1.51 -3.41
C GLU A 152 4.35 1.12 -4.74
N ILE A 153 3.69 0.30 -5.57
CA ILE A 153 4.17 -0.02 -6.93
C ILE A 153 4.16 1.24 -7.81
N ALA A 154 3.12 2.05 -7.73
CA ALA A 154 3.00 3.27 -8.52
C ALA A 154 4.16 4.25 -8.23
N HIS A 155 4.56 4.41 -6.96
CA HIS A 155 5.75 5.18 -6.61
C HIS A 155 7.02 4.68 -7.31
N ARG A 156 7.17 3.36 -7.45
CA ARG A 156 8.31 2.75 -8.18
C ARG A 156 8.24 3.03 -9.67
N MET A 157 7.09 2.79 -10.28
CA MET A 157 6.88 2.96 -11.72
C MET A 157 7.09 4.41 -12.15
N LEU A 158 6.68 5.36 -11.30
CA LEU A 158 6.84 6.80 -11.51
C LEU A 158 8.22 7.32 -11.07
N ARG A 159 9.08 6.47 -10.51
CA ARG A 159 10.43 6.80 -10.01
C ARG A 159 10.44 7.91 -8.96
N HIS A 160 9.37 8.04 -8.19
CA HIS A 160 9.25 9.05 -7.12
C HIS A 160 10.36 8.93 -6.07
N ASN A 161 10.79 7.70 -5.76
CA ASN A 161 11.84 7.43 -4.76
C ASN A 161 13.27 7.72 -5.24
N GLU A 162 13.49 7.95 -6.54
CA GLU A 162 14.82 8.21 -7.09
C GLU A 162 15.14 9.71 -7.19
N MET A 163 14.13 10.57 -7.15
CA MET A 163 14.26 11.97 -7.55
C MET A 163 14.50 12.95 -6.40
N THR A 164 14.37 12.56 -5.14
CA THR A 164 14.41 13.52 -4.04
C THR A 164 15.07 13.00 -2.76
N GLU A 165 16.14 13.67 -2.31
CA GLU A 165 16.69 13.54 -0.94
C GLU A 165 15.77 14.14 0.13
N THR A 166 14.64 14.75 -0.25
CA THR A 166 13.69 15.34 0.70
C THR A 166 12.84 14.25 1.34
N THR A 167 12.88 14.20 2.68
CA THR A 167 12.22 13.20 3.54
C THR A 167 10.70 13.32 3.60
N HIS A 168 10.10 14.24 2.86
CA HIS A 168 8.65 14.43 2.80
C HIS A 168 8.14 14.11 1.41
N SER A 169 7.10 13.27 1.32
CA SER A 169 6.47 12.98 0.05
C SER A 169 5.81 14.25 -0.50
N ASP A 170 6.14 14.57 -1.74
CA ASP A 170 5.52 15.67 -2.45
C ASP A 170 4.04 15.33 -2.67
N TYR A 171 3.14 16.22 -2.26
CA TYR A 171 1.71 16.08 -2.49
C TYR A 171 1.39 15.71 -3.94
N ARG A 172 2.12 16.30 -4.89
CA ARG A 172 1.93 15.99 -6.31
C ARG A 172 2.27 14.53 -6.64
N GLN A 173 3.38 14.02 -6.11
CA GLN A 173 3.79 12.62 -6.30
C GLN A 173 2.76 11.66 -5.72
N GLU A 174 2.20 11.99 -4.56
CA GLU A 174 1.13 11.17 -3.95
C GLU A 174 -0.13 11.13 -4.82
N ILE A 175 -0.54 12.26 -5.42
CA ILE A 175 -1.69 12.30 -6.35
C ILE A 175 -1.40 11.48 -7.62
N GLU A 176 -0.19 11.58 -8.16
CA GLU A 176 0.22 10.81 -9.34
C GLU A 176 0.25 9.30 -9.03
N ALA A 177 0.77 8.92 -7.86
CA ALA A 177 0.77 7.54 -7.39
C ALA A 177 -0.65 7.00 -7.15
N ASP A 178 -1.54 7.79 -6.52
CA ASP A 178 -2.96 7.43 -6.34
C ASP A 178 -3.67 7.19 -7.68
N ALA A 179 -3.43 8.05 -8.66
CA ALA A 179 -4.04 7.93 -9.97
C ALA A 179 -3.61 6.63 -10.66
N LEU A 180 -2.30 6.35 -10.71
CA LEU A 180 -1.79 5.13 -11.31
C LEU A 180 -2.21 3.87 -10.53
N ALA A 181 -2.26 3.93 -9.20
CA ALA A 181 -2.74 2.82 -8.37
C ALA A 181 -4.19 2.44 -8.72
N LEU A 182 -5.07 3.43 -8.90
CA LEU A 182 -6.45 3.21 -9.31
C LEU A 182 -6.54 2.63 -10.74
N GLU A 183 -5.66 3.02 -11.66
CA GLU A 183 -5.57 2.44 -13.00
C GLU A 183 -5.14 0.96 -12.94
N LEU A 184 -4.12 0.62 -12.14
CA LEU A 184 -3.66 -0.75 -11.93
C LEU A 184 -4.80 -1.63 -11.36
N MET A 185 -5.48 -1.14 -10.31
CA MET A 185 -6.61 -1.84 -9.70
C MET A 185 -7.77 -2.04 -10.71
N SER A 186 -8.08 -1.02 -11.50
CA SER A 186 -9.10 -1.10 -12.54
C SER A 186 -8.76 -2.18 -13.58
N GLY A 187 -7.47 -2.28 -13.96
CA GLY A 187 -6.97 -3.31 -14.89
C GLY A 187 -7.23 -4.75 -14.44
N CYS A 188 -7.32 -5.00 -13.13
CA CYS A 188 -7.65 -6.31 -12.56
C CYS A 188 -9.10 -6.42 -12.03
N ASN A 189 -10.01 -5.55 -12.48
CA ASN A 189 -11.42 -5.52 -12.06
C ASN A 189 -11.63 -5.31 -10.54
N MET A 190 -10.72 -4.60 -9.87
CA MET A 190 -10.91 -4.18 -8.49
C MET A 190 -11.54 -2.79 -8.44
N GLY A 191 -12.44 -2.56 -7.47
CA GLY A 191 -13.12 -1.28 -7.29
C GLY A 191 -12.23 -0.22 -6.65
N SER A 192 -12.59 1.05 -6.86
CA SER A 192 -11.93 2.20 -6.22
C SER A 192 -12.48 2.52 -4.83
N SER A 193 -13.46 1.74 -4.32
CA SER A 193 -14.05 1.92 -2.99
C SER A 193 -13.00 1.79 -1.90
N GLY A 194 -12.14 0.77 -2.00
CA GLY A 194 -11.07 0.52 -1.04
C GLY A 194 -10.15 1.73 -0.83
N ALA A 195 -9.76 2.41 -1.91
CA ALA A 195 -8.90 3.60 -1.82
C ALA A 195 -9.52 4.72 -0.95
N SER A 196 -10.77 5.08 -1.24
CA SER A 196 -11.47 6.12 -0.47
C SER A 196 -11.68 5.71 0.98
N SER A 197 -12.07 4.46 1.22
CA SER A 197 -12.33 3.92 2.56
C SER A 197 -11.05 3.91 3.41
N LEU A 198 -9.96 3.37 2.86
CA LEU A 198 -8.68 3.30 3.56
C LEU A 198 -8.13 4.68 3.90
N LEU A 199 -8.12 5.63 2.95
CA LEU A 199 -7.63 6.97 3.22
C LEU A 199 -8.45 7.67 4.31
N GLN A 200 -9.76 7.46 4.34
CA GLN A 200 -10.61 7.98 5.40
C GLN A 200 -10.25 7.35 6.76
N LYS A 201 -10.05 6.03 6.83
CA LYS A 201 -9.59 5.34 8.05
C LYS A 201 -8.25 5.89 8.53
N LEU A 202 -7.30 6.11 7.62
CA LEU A 202 -5.99 6.67 7.93
C LEU A 202 -6.08 8.12 8.46
N VAL A 203 -6.91 8.97 7.86
CA VAL A 203 -7.13 10.34 8.34
C VAL A 203 -7.62 10.35 9.80
N HIS A 204 -8.47 9.39 10.18
CA HIS A 204 -9.05 9.29 11.52
C HIS A 204 -8.26 8.42 12.50
N PHE A 205 -7.18 7.77 12.05
CA PHE A 205 -6.40 6.86 12.88
C PHE A 205 -5.85 7.56 14.13
N GLY A 206 -6.06 6.93 15.29
CA GLY A 206 -5.60 7.38 16.61
C GLY A 206 -6.52 8.39 17.32
N GLY A 207 -7.61 8.83 16.68
CA GLY A 207 -8.40 9.97 17.14
C GLY A 207 -8.95 9.89 18.57
N GLU A 208 -9.15 8.68 19.11
CA GLU A 208 -9.60 8.46 20.50
C GLU A 208 -8.48 8.65 21.53
N HIS A 209 -7.22 8.65 21.10
CA HIS A 209 -6.02 8.78 21.93
C HIS A 209 -5.35 10.15 21.79
N GLY A 210 -6.04 11.13 21.20
CA GLY A 210 -5.52 12.49 21.01
C GLY A 210 -4.45 12.63 19.92
N PHE A 211 -4.20 11.58 19.14
CA PHE A 211 -3.29 11.58 18.00
C PHE A 211 -4.09 11.34 16.73
N ARG A 212 -4.01 12.20 15.71
CA ARG A 212 -4.64 11.92 14.41
C ARG A 212 -3.59 11.91 13.34
N LEU A 213 -3.44 10.77 12.66
CA LEU A 213 -2.42 10.63 11.61
C LEU A 213 -2.59 11.69 10.51
N GLY A 214 -3.84 12.02 10.15
CA GLY A 214 -4.13 13.07 9.16
C GLY A 214 -3.74 14.51 9.58
N ASP A 215 -3.38 14.75 10.84
CA ASP A 215 -2.81 16.04 11.28
C ASP A 215 -1.29 16.11 11.03
N TYR A 216 -0.61 14.96 11.04
CA TYR A 216 0.83 14.84 10.76
C TYR A 216 1.14 14.64 9.28
N TYR A 217 0.19 14.10 8.52
CA TYR A 217 0.29 13.87 7.08
C TYR A 217 -0.84 14.64 6.36
N PRO A 218 -0.68 15.96 6.14
CA PRO A 218 -1.74 16.80 5.56
C PRO A 218 -2.23 16.31 4.19
N THR A 219 -1.37 15.65 3.43
CA THR A 219 -1.68 15.09 2.12
C THR A 219 -2.80 14.05 2.19
N LEU A 220 -2.95 13.29 3.30
CA LEU A 220 -4.00 12.29 3.45
C LEU A 220 -5.41 12.88 3.37
N LYS A 221 -5.64 14.04 4.01
CA LYS A 221 -6.95 14.72 3.98
C LYS A 221 -7.30 15.20 2.57
N GLN A 222 -6.31 15.76 1.88
CA GLN A 222 -6.47 16.26 0.52
C GLN A 222 -6.74 15.11 -0.46
N ARG A 223 -5.95 14.04 -0.39
CA ARG A 223 -6.11 12.81 -1.19
C ARG A 223 -7.46 12.13 -0.97
N SER A 224 -7.88 11.97 0.29
CA SER A 224 -9.17 11.38 0.64
C SER A 224 -10.33 12.15 -0.01
N SER A 225 -10.28 13.49 0.05
CA SER A 225 -11.30 14.35 -0.57
C SER A 225 -11.30 14.27 -2.10
N LEU A 226 -10.10 14.20 -2.70
CA LEU A 226 -9.94 14.12 -4.15
C LEU A 226 -10.49 12.80 -4.71
N ILE A 227 -10.15 11.66 -4.09
CA ILE A 227 -10.62 10.34 -4.52
C ILE A 227 -12.14 10.25 -4.36
N ALA A 228 -12.70 10.75 -3.26
CA ALA A 228 -14.16 10.79 -3.06
C ALA A 228 -14.88 11.57 -4.17
N THR A 229 -14.34 12.75 -4.54
CA THR A 229 -14.92 13.59 -5.60
C THR A 229 -14.84 12.91 -6.98
N LYS A 230 -13.70 12.27 -7.30
CA LYS A 230 -13.54 11.51 -8.56
C LYS A 230 -14.53 10.35 -8.64
N LYS A 231 -14.74 9.64 -7.53
CA LYS A 231 -15.72 8.54 -7.46
C LYS A 231 -17.14 9.03 -7.75
N GLU A 232 -17.55 10.15 -7.18
CA GLU A 232 -18.85 10.76 -7.47
C GLU A 232 -19.00 11.15 -8.94
N ALA A 233 -17.96 11.74 -9.55
CA ALA A 233 -17.98 12.12 -10.96
C ALA A 233 -18.14 10.90 -11.88
N LEU A 234 -17.41 9.81 -11.63
CA LEU A 234 -17.50 8.56 -12.40
C LEU A 234 -18.86 7.85 -12.22
N SER A 235 -19.50 7.98 -11.06
CA SER A 235 -20.83 7.38 -10.84
C SER A 235 -21.96 8.08 -11.60
N ARG A 236 -21.72 9.28 -12.12
CA ARG A 236 -22.70 10.10 -12.86
C ARG A 236 -22.57 9.99 -14.38
N SER A 237 -21.45 9.47 -14.89
CA SER A 237 -21.17 9.24 -16.31
C SER A 237 -21.66 7.87 -16.77
#